data_AF-A0A9C7QCY8-F1
#
_entry.id   AF-A0A9C7QCY8-F1
#
_cell.length_a   1.000
_cell.length_b   1.000
_cell.length_c   1.000
_cell.angle_alpha   90.00
_cell.angle_beta   90.00
_cell.angle_gamma   90.00
#
_symmetry.space_group_name_H-M   'P 1'
#
loop_
_entity.id
_entity.type
_entity.pdbx_description
1 polymer ?
#
loop_
_entity_poly.entity_id
_entity_poly.type
_entity_poly.pdbx_seq_one_letter_code
_entity_poly.pdbx_strand_id
1 'polypeptide(L)' 'MATQILVEVRAFIFVRDVSSRMPATLEVKCTDDGCELDMFEMHYTYDMPDDVGVNDFQCPYCGETDCLEAIEL' A
#
# COMPACT_ATOMS: atom_id res chain seq x y z
N MET A 1 50.83 -10.85 8.03
CA MET A 1 50.05 -12.05 7.67
C MET A 1 48.80 -12.06 8.54
N ALA A 2 47.62 -12.16 7.92
CA ALA A 2 46.33 -12.59 8.49
C ALA A 2 45.76 -11.78 9.68
N THR A 3 44.55 -11.21 9.71
CA THR A 3 43.34 -11.31 8.87
C THR A 3 42.38 -10.21 9.34
N GLN A 4 41.75 -9.47 8.42
CA GLN A 4 40.59 -8.62 8.71
C GLN A 4 39.37 -9.51 8.97
N ILE A 5 38.62 -9.30 10.07
CA ILE A 5 37.28 -9.88 10.24
C ILE A 5 36.30 -8.74 10.53
N LEU A 6 35.28 -8.72 9.68
CA LEU A 6 34.17 -7.78 9.52
C LEU A 6 33.31 -7.61 10.79
N VAL A 7 33.01 -6.35 11.10
CA VAL A 7 31.66 -5.76 11.27
C VAL A 7 30.64 -6.56 12.08
N GLU A 8 30.44 -6.19 13.35
CA GLU A 8 29.19 -6.48 14.08
C GLU A 8 28.26 -5.26 14.04
N VAL A 9 27.07 -5.50 13.49
CA VAL A 9 26.00 -4.53 13.22
C VAL A 9 25.32 -4.12 14.52
N ARG A 10 25.45 -2.86 14.92
CA ARG A 10 24.65 -2.28 16.01
C ARG A 10 23.27 -1.91 15.47
N ALA A 11 22.28 -2.75 15.73
CA ALA A 11 20.87 -2.44 15.51
C ALA A 11 20.42 -1.35 16.51
N PHE A 12 20.48 -0.09 16.09
CA PHE A 12 19.84 1.04 16.77
C PHE A 12 18.66 1.48 15.90
N ILE A 13 17.51 0.82 16.04
CA ILE A 13 16.27 1.25 15.40
C ILE A 13 15.64 2.31 16.32
N PHE A 14 15.76 3.57 15.93
CA PHE A 14 14.99 4.68 16.49
C PHE A 14 13.56 4.62 15.92
N VAL A 15 12.61 4.08 16.69
CA VAL A 15 11.17 4.21 16.36
C VAL A 15 10.69 5.58 16.85
N ARG A 16 10.61 6.56 15.94
CA ARG A 16 9.98 7.87 16.16
C ARG A 16 9.08 8.19 14.97
N ASP A 17 7.80 7.87 15.09
CA ASP A 17 6.67 8.79 14.96
C ASP A 17 5.37 8.01 15.19
N VAL A 18 4.45 8.59 15.94
CA VAL A 18 3.21 7.96 16.42
C VAL A 18 2.02 8.79 15.94
N SER A 19 2.11 9.35 14.73
CA SER A 19 0.99 10.05 14.09
C SER A 19 0.25 9.23 13.03
N SER A 20 0.69 8.00 12.70
CA SER A 20 0.08 7.13 11.64
C SER A 20 -0.74 5.94 12.16
N ARG A 21 -1.12 5.90 13.45
CA ARG A 21 -1.56 4.67 14.16
C ARG A 21 -2.89 4.02 13.71
N MET A 22 -3.53 4.51 12.66
CA MET A 22 -4.50 3.70 11.91
C MET A 22 -4.09 3.82 10.45
N PRO A 23 -3.77 2.70 9.75
CA PRO A 23 -3.55 2.77 8.31
C PRO A 23 -4.80 3.39 7.69
N ALA A 24 -4.61 4.36 6.79
CA ALA A 24 -5.74 4.96 6.09
C ALA A 24 -6.46 3.84 5.33
N THR A 25 -7.73 3.62 5.67
CA THR A 25 -8.61 2.74 4.89
C THR A 25 -8.88 3.44 3.56
N LEU A 26 -8.41 2.85 2.47
CA LEU A 26 -8.64 3.35 1.11
C LEU A 26 -9.83 2.62 0.51
N GLU A 27 -10.93 3.35 0.30
CA GLU A 27 -12.11 2.87 -0.41
C GLU A 27 -11.97 3.22 -1.90
N VAL A 28 -12.24 2.25 -2.77
CA VAL A 28 -12.05 2.40 -4.22
C VAL A 28 -13.30 1.89 -4.95
N LYS A 29 -13.77 2.64 -5.96
CA LYS A 29 -14.79 2.18 -6.91
C LYS A 29 -14.21 1.93 -8.28
N CYS A 30 -14.87 1.06 -9.03
CA CYS A 30 -14.69 0.96 -10.47
C CYS A 30 -15.61 1.99 -11.17
N THR A 31 -15.08 2.77 -12.10
CA THR A 31 -15.83 3.75 -12.89
C THR A 31 -16.34 3.19 -14.22
N ASP A 32 -16.09 1.91 -14.51
CA ASP A 32 -16.57 1.26 -15.73
C ASP A 32 -18.05 0.88 -15.59
N ASP A 33 -18.91 1.49 -16.40
CA ASP A 33 -20.36 1.24 -16.43
C ASP A 33 -20.72 -0.22 -16.83
N GLY A 34 -19.78 -0.94 -17.45
CA GLY A 34 -19.93 -2.37 -17.79
C GLY A 34 -19.48 -3.32 -16.68
N CYS A 35 -18.91 -2.80 -15.58
CA CYS A 35 -18.39 -3.58 -14.47
C CYS A 35 -19.46 -3.71 -13.37
N GLU A 36 -19.82 -4.95 -13.00
CA GLU A 36 -20.82 -5.21 -11.94
C GLU A 36 -20.29 -4.95 -10.52
N LEU A 37 -19.01 -4.59 -10.38
CA LEU A 37 -18.35 -4.31 -9.12
C LEU A 37 -18.56 -2.85 -8.69
N ASP A 38 -19.41 -2.64 -7.69
CA ASP A 38 -19.81 -1.31 -7.20
C ASP A 38 -18.72 -0.65 -6.31
N MET A 39 -18.22 -1.37 -5.30
CA MET A 39 -17.18 -0.88 -4.38
C MET A 39 -16.40 -2.05 -3.77
N PHE A 40 -15.10 -1.85 -3.50
CA PHE A 40 -14.29 -2.80 -2.75
C PHE A 40 -13.32 -2.09 -1.81
N GLU A 41 -13.03 -2.76 -0.69
CA GLU A 41 -12.16 -2.26 0.36
C GLU A 41 -10.84 -3.04 0.37
N MET A 42 -9.71 -2.33 0.38
CA MET A 42 -8.39 -2.94 0.39
C MET A 42 -7.78 -2.91 1.80
N HIS A 43 -7.45 -4.09 2.31
CA HIS A 43 -6.81 -4.27 3.61
C HIS A 43 -5.39 -4.81 3.44
N TYR A 44 -4.41 -4.05 3.92
CA TYR A 44 -3.01 -4.48 3.96
C TYR A 44 -2.59 -4.79 5.40
N THR A 45 -1.91 -5.93 5.59
CA THR A 45 -1.36 -6.33 6.90
C THR A 45 -0.19 -5.45 7.34
N TYR A 46 0.42 -4.73 6.40
CA TYR A 46 1.56 -3.83 6.62
C TYR A 46 1.24 -2.45 6.06
N ASP A 47 2.00 -1.45 6.50
CA ASP A 47 1.86 -0.09 5.99
C ASP A 47 2.06 -0.07 4.46
N MET A 48 1.11 0.53 3.76
CA MET A 48 1.23 0.78 2.33
C MET A 48 2.36 1.82 2.10
N PRO A 49 3.28 1.58 1.16
CA PRO A 49 4.28 2.58 0.78
C PRO A 49 3.62 3.88 0.29
N ASP A 50 4.21 5.04 0.62
CA ASP A 50 3.66 6.36 0.28
C ASP A 50 3.61 6.64 -1.25
N ASP A 51 4.30 5.82 -2.05
CA ASP A 51 4.38 5.93 -3.51
C ASP A 51 3.37 5.04 -4.25
N VAL A 52 2.55 4.27 -3.53
CA VAL A 52 1.50 3.41 -4.10
C VAL A 52 0.17 4.16 -4.16
N GLY A 53 -0.42 4.24 -5.34
CA GLY A 53 -1.73 4.87 -5.58
C GLY A 53 -2.77 3.90 -6.16
N VAL A 54 -3.99 4.40 -6.37
CA VAL A 54 -5.11 3.61 -6.93
C VAL A 54 -4.79 2.98 -8.29
N ASN A 55 -3.98 3.67 -9.11
CA ASN A 55 -3.61 3.23 -10.45
C ASN A 55 -2.60 2.06 -10.46
N ASP A 56 -2.01 1.73 -9.31
CA ASP A 56 -1.13 0.56 -9.16
C ASP A 56 -1.91 -0.75 -8.96
N PHE A 57 -3.25 -0.67 -8.89
CA PHE A 57 -4.14 -1.80 -8.71
C PHE A 57 -4.95 -2.11 -9.97
N GLN A 58 -5.38 -3.37 -10.08
CA GLN A 58 -6.30 -3.84 -11.12
C GLN A 58 -7.66 -4.10 -10.50
N CYS A 59 -8.74 -3.69 -11.20
CA CYS A 59 -10.08 -4.06 -10.80
C CYS A 59 -10.20 -5.60 -10.82
N PRO A 60 -10.60 -6.26 -9.71
CA PRO A 60 -10.67 -7.71 -9.65
C PRO A 60 -11.78 -8.32 -10.53
N TYR A 61 -12.70 -7.49 -11.04
CA TYR A 61 -13.79 -7.93 -11.90
C TYR A 61 -13.48 -7.72 -13.39
N CYS A 62 -13.22 -6.48 -13.82
CA CYS A 62 -12.95 -6.19 -15.23
C CYS A 62 -11.47 -6.33 -15.63
N GLY A 63 -10.53 -6.35 -14.66
CA GLY A 63 -9.10 -6.53 -14.91
C GLY A 63 -8.34 -5.27 -15.36
N GLU A 64 -9.05 -4.16 -15.57
CA GLU A 64 -8.50 -2.88 -16.01
C GLU A 64 -7.86 -2.11 -14.84
N THR A 65 -6.83 -1.30 -15.14
CA THR A 65 -6.12 -0.44 -14.15
C THR A 65 -6.64 0.98 -14.11
N ASP A 66 -7.12 1.50 -15.25
CA ASP A 66 -7.40 2.92 -15.44
C ASP A 66 -8.85 3.30 -15.04
N CYS A 67 -9.59 2.35 -14.48
CA CYS A 67 -10.99 2.49 -14.09
C CYS A 67 -11.19 2.64 -12.58
N LEU A 68 -10.11 2.69 -11.79
CA LEU A 68 -10.18 2.74 -10.34
C LEU A 68 -10.12 4.19 -9.83
N GLU A 69 -11.07 4.57 -8.96
CA GLU A 69 -11.12 5.89 -8.34
C GLU A 69 -11.24 5.75 -6.82
N ALA A 70 -10.38 6.46 -6.09
CA ALA A 70 -10.47 6.55 -4.63
C ALA A 70 -11.68 7.40 -4.23
N ILE A 71 -12.45 6.92 -3.26
CA ILE A 71 -13.59 7.65 -2.71
C ILE A 71 -13.18 8.25 -1.36
N GLU A 72 -13.41 9.56 -1.21
CA GLU A 72 -13.30 10.25 0.08
C GLU A 72 -14.70 10.35 0.72
N LEU A 73 -14.81 9.94 2.00
CA LEU A 73 -16.02 10.09 2.82
C LEU A 73 -16.06 11.45 3.55
#